data_AF-A0A3P3DPZ0-F1
#
_entry.id   AF-A0A3P3DPZ0-F1
#
_cell.length_a   1.000
_cell.length_b   1.000
_cell.length_c   1.000
_cell.angle_alpha   90.00
_cell.angle_beta   90.00
_cell.angle_gamma   90.00
#
_symmetry.space_group_name_H-M   'P 1'
#
loop_
_entity.id
_entity.type
_entity.pdbx_description
1 polymer ?
#
loop_
_entity_poly.entity_id
_entity_poly.type
_entity_poly.pdbx_seq_one_letter_code
_entity_poly.pdbx_strand_id
1 'polypeptide(L)'
;MEAIVLARSSKSQAYILWCEDQGALAILPLSACGREMPKVGDLLHVVLQENGPARICSSFSIVAPGALPEIAQILTKVAGSRTKPKRENRVYLSLVAPV
;
A
#
# COMPACT_ATOMS: atom_id res chain seq x y z
N MET A 1 4.34 11.23 14.07
CA MET A 1 5.33 10.19 13.69
C MET A 1 5.66 10.34 12.22
N GLU A 2 6.87 10.00 11.78
CA GLU A 2 7.19 10.06 10.35
C GLU A 2 6.89 8.73 9.64
N ALA A 3 6.41 8.84 8.39
CA ALA A 3 6.10 7.69 7.55
C ALA A 3 6.32 7.98 6.07
N ILE A 4 6.70 6.97 5.30
CA ILE A 4 6.92 7.08 3.85
C ILE A 4 5.79 6.36 3.12
N VAL A 5 5.28 6.99 2.06
CA VAL A 5 4.29 6.35 1.20
C VAL A 5 4.96 5.30 0.32
N LEU A 6 4.61 4.03 0.52
CA LEU A 6 5.17 2.92 -0.25
C LEU A 6 4.38 2.63 -1.52
N ALA A 7 3.05 2.65 -1.43
CA ALA A 7 2.17 2.25 -2.52
C ALA A 7 0.79 2.90 -2.39
N ARG A 8 0.12 3.05 -3.54
CA ARG A 8 -1.31 3.33 -3.62
C ARG A 8 -2.04 2.10 -4.14
N SER A 9 -3.01 1.61 -3.39
CA SER A 9 -3.88 0.52 -3.81
C SER A 9 -5.19 1.09 -4.36
N SER A 10 -5.44 0.86 -5.65
CA SER A 10 -6.72 1.20 -6.29
C SER A 10 -7.86 0.27 -5.85
N LYS A 11 -7.56 -0.95 -5.40
CA LYS A 11 -8.58 -1.91 -4.94
C LYS A 11 -9.13 -1.54 -3.57
N SER A 12 -8.26 -1.20 -2.63
CA SER A 12 -8.63 -0.86 -1.26
C SER A 12 -8.83 0.64 -1.02
N GLN A 13 -8.67 1.47 -2.06
CA GLN A 13 -8.80 2.93 -1.97
C GLN A 13 -7.99 3.50 -0.79
N ALA A 14 -6.71 3.13 -0.70
CA ALA A 14 -5.84 3.52 0.39
C ALA A 14 -4.36 3.57 -0.04
N TYR A 15 -3.56 4.30 0.74
CA TYR A 15 -2.11 4.30 0.69
C TYR A 15 -1.56 3.35 1.76
N ILE A 16 -0.47 2.68 1.42
CA ILE A 16 0.31 1.86 2.35
C ILE A 16 1.53 2.66 2.78
N LEU A 17 1.72 2.76 4.08
CA LEU A 17 2.77 3.56 4.71
C LEU A 17 3.74 2.66 5.46
N TRP A 18 5.02 2.99 5.36
CA TRP A 18 6.04 2.48 6.25
C TRP A 18 6.36 3.55 7.29
N CYS A 19 6.25 3.20 8.56
CA CYS A 19 6.49 4.09 9.68
C CYS A 19 7.91 3.92 10.22
N GLU A 20 8.54 5.01 10.65
CA GLU A 20 9.92 5.00 11.14
C GLU A 20 10.11 4.16 12.42
N ASP A 21 9.03 3.96 13.19
CA ASP A 21 9.04 3.26 14.47
C ASP A 21 9.27 1.74 14.37
N GLN A 22 9.70 1.24 13.21
CA GLN A 22 9.92 -0.18 12.90
C GLN A 22 8.69 -1.08 13.15
N GLY A 23 7.52 -0.48 13.35
CA GLY A 23 6.27 -1.18 13.59
C GLY A 23 5.68 -1.78 12.31
N ALA A 24 4.50 -2.39 12.47
CA ALA A 24 3.72 -2.86 11.33
C ALA A 24 3.38 -1.72 10.36
N LEU A 25 3.13 -2.07 9.09
CA LEU A 25 2.68 -1.13 8.07
C LEU A 25 1.39 -0.43 8.51
N ALA A 26 1.27 0.85 8.15
CA ALA A 26 0.07 1.63 8.38
C ALA A 26 -0.72 1.86 7.08
N ILE A 27 -2.02 2.09 7.22
CA ILE A 27 -2.95 2.33 6.13
C ILE A 27 -3.43 3.78 6.22
N LEU A 28 -3.30 4.53 5.13
CA LEU A 28 -3.92 5.85 4.98
C LEU A 28 -5.11 5.73 4.02
N PRO A 29 -6.37 5.77 4.52
CA PRO A 29 -7.55 5.72 3.68
C PRO A 29 -7.62 6.91 2.73
N LEU A 30 -8.08 6.70 1.50
CA LEU A 30 -8.27 7.80 0.55
C LEU A 30 -9.27 8.85 1.06
N SER A 31 -10.24 8.42 1.87
CA SER A 31 -11.20 9.31 2.52
C SER A 31 -10.56 10.31 3.48
N ALA A 32 -9.38 10.01 4.03
CA ALA A 32 -8.65 10.90 4.95
C ALA A 32 -7.84 11.97 4.21
N CYS A 33 -7.71 11.87 2.89
CA CYS A 33 -6.78 12.70 2.12
C CYS A 33 -7.35 14.04 1.63
N GLY A 34 -8.67 14.27 1.72
CA GLY A 34 -9.28 15.56 1.40
C GLY A 34 -8.78 16.15 0.06
N ARG A 35 -8.05 17.27 0.13
CA ARG A 35 -7.45 17.95 -1.04
C ARG A 35 -5.99 17.56 -1.31
N GLU A 36 -5.30 16.97 -0.35
CA GLU A 36 -3.89 16.62 -0.46
C GLU A 36 -3.74 15.15 -0.84
N MET A 37 -3.16 14.90 -2.01
CA MET A 37 -2.88 13.54 -2.48
C MET A 37 -1.39 13.25 -2.37
N PRO A 38 -0.95 12.48 -1.36
CA PRO A 38 0.44 12.13 -1.26
C PRO A 38 0.83 11.15 -2.37
N LYS A 39 2.08 11.24 -2.82
CA LYS A 39 2.66 10.39 -3.86
C LYS A 39 3.57 9.35 -3.22
N VAL A 40 3.79 8.27 -3.95
CA VAL A 40 4.77 7.25 -3.54
C VAL A 40 6.14 7.91 -3.42
N GLY A 41 6.81 7.68 -2.29
CA GLY A 41 8.08 8.30 -1.94
C GLY A 41 7.98 9.59 -1.15
N ASP A 42 6.78 10.14 -0.93
CA ASP A 42 6.61 11.30 -0.05
C ASP A 42 6.86 10.90 1.41
N LEU A 43 7.53 11.79 2.15
CA LEU A 43 7.66 11.72 3.60
C LEU A 43 6.50 12.49 4.25
N LEU A 44 5.79 11.82 5.13
CA LEU A 44 4.61 12.32 5.82
C LEU A 44 4.87 12.40 7.33
N HIS A 45 4.31 13.41 7.96
CA HIS A 45 4.02 13.36 9.39
C HIS A 45 2.61 12.80 9.56
N VAL A 46 2.46 11.74 10.34
CA VAL A 46 1.20 11.02 10.51
C VAL A 46 0.79 10.89 11.97
N VAL A 47 -0.53 10.86 12.18
CA VAL A 47 -1.18 10.43 13.41
C VAL A 47 -1.86 9.10 13.14
N LEU A 48 -1.51 8.09 13.93
CA LEU A 48 -2.01 6.73 13.78
C LEU A 48 -2.98 6.39 14.91
N GLN A 49 -4.01 5.62 14.57
CA GLN A 49 -4.92 4.98 15.50
C GLN A 49 -4.83 3.46 15.32
N GLU A 50 -4.87 2.73 16.42
CA GLU A 50 -4.92 1.27 16.39
C GLU A 50 -6.36 0.80 16.24
N ASN A 51 -6.60 -0.08 15.27
CA ASN A 51 -7.88 -0.73 15.05
C ASN A 51 -7.65 -2.24 14.93
N GLY A 52 -7.62 -2.91 16.09
CA GLY A 52 -7.22 -4.30 16.20
C GLY A 52 -5.75 -4.49 15.74
N PRO A 53 -5.46 -5.40 14.81
CA PRO A 53 -4.09 -5.61 14.32
C PRO A 53 -3.64 -4.56 13.29
N ALA A 54 -4.54 -3.67 12.86
CA ALA A 54 -4.25 -2.69 11.82
C ALA A 54 -3.95 -1.30 12.42
N ARG A 55 -2.99 -0.60 11.81
CA ARG A 55 -2.66 0.79 12.12
C ARG A 55 -3.26 1.69 11.05
N ILE A 56 -4.17 2.57 11.42
CA ILE A 56 -4.88 3.44 10.48
C ILE A 56 -4.45 4.88 10.71
N CYS A 57 -4.07 5.57 9.65
CA CYS A 57 -3.74 6.98 9.67
C CYS A 57 -5.04 7.81 9.79
N SER A 58 -5.19 8.54 10.89
CA SER A 58 -6.32 9.43 11.14
C SER A 58 -6.10 10.83 10.55
N SER A 59 -4.85 11.29 10.48
CA SER A 59 -4.47 12.55 9.85
C SER A 59 -3.00 12.52 9.40
N PHE A 60 -2.65 13.36 8.42
CA PHE A 60 -1.27 13.51 7.97
C PHE A 60 -0.98 14.93 7.47
N SER A 61 0.30 15.24 7.31
CA SER A 61 0.81 16.35 6.51
C SER A 61 2.04 15.90 5.72
N ILE A 62 2.24 16.47 4.53
CA ILE A 62 3.42 16.20 3.71
C ILE A 62 4.58 17.03 4.26
N VAL A 63 5.64 16.35 4.71
CA VAL A 63 6.86 16.99 5.23
C VAL A 63 7.84 17.25 4.08
N ALA A 64 8.10 16.24 3.27
CA ALA A 64 9.01 16.33 2.13
C ALA A 64 8.44 15.54 0.94
N PRO A 65 7.97 16.22 -0.13
CA PRO A 65 7.49 15.56 -1.33
C PRO A 65 8.65 14.90 -2.07
N GLY A 66 8.47 13.65 -2.49
CA GLY A 66 9.48 12.90 -3.24
C GLY A 66 10.80 12.69 -2.49
N ALA A 67 10.77 12.58 -1.16
CA ALA A 67 11.96 12.29 -0.35
C ALA A 67 12.64 10.98 -0.77
N LEU A 68 11.84 9.98 -1.17
CA LEU A 68 12.30 8.66 -1.61
C LEU A 68 11.59 8.23 -2.91
N PRO A 69 11.88 8.88 -4.05
CA PRO A 69 11.12 8.69 -5.28
C PRO A 69 11.30 7.28 -5.88
N GLU A 70 12.40 6.60 -5.55
CA GLU A 70 12.73 5.27 -6.06
C GLU A 70 12.15 4.13 -5.21
N ILE A 71 11.51 4.43 -4.07
CA ILE A 71 11.06 3.39 -3.12
C ILE A 71 10.13 2.37 -3.79
N ALA A 72 9.27 2.83 -4.71
CA ALA A 72 8.38 1.96 -5.47
C ALA A 72 9.14 0.94 -6.33
N GLN A 73 10.23 1.38 -6.96
CA GLN A 73 11.05 0.54 -7.83
C GLN A 73 11.81 -0.50 -7.02
N ILE A 74 12.37 -0.09 -5.87
CA ILE A 74 13.07 -0.97 -4.94
C ILE A 74 12.12 -2.05 -4.43
N LEU A 75 10.94 -1.66 -3.93
CA LEU A 75 9.94 -2.61 -3.45
C LEU A 75 9.48 -3.58 -4.55
N THR A 76 9.34 -3.09 -5.79
CA THR A 76 8.97 -3.94 -6.93
C THR A 76 10.06 -4.96 -7.27
N LYS A 77 11.35 -4.57 -7.18
CA LYS A 77 12.48 -5.49 -7.38
C LYS A 77 12.52 -6.55 -6.28
N VAL A 78 12.33 -6.15 -5.03
CA VAL A 78 12.41 -7.04 -3.85
C VAL A 78 11.22 -7.99 -3.77
N ALA A 79 10.01 -7.54 -4.12
CA ALA A 79 8.82 -8.39 -4.16
C ALA A 79 8.87 -9.48 -5.26
N GLY A 80 9.93 -9.51 -6.07
CA GLY A 80 10.04 -10.30 -7.27
C GLY A 80 9.21 -9.66 -8.39
N SER A 81 9.77 -9.59 -9.59
CA SER A 81 8.96 -9.34 -10.77
C SER A 81 7.82 -10.36 -10.78
N ARG A 82 6.57 -9.90 -10.86
CA ARG A 82 5.45 -10.76 -11.25
C ARG A 82 5.82 -11.34 -12.60
N THR A 83 6.46 -12.50 -12.62
CA THR A 83 6.36 -13.40 -13.76
C THR A 83 4.86 -13.60 -13.91
N LYS A 84 4.28 -13.01 -14.97
CA LYS A 84 2.94 -13.42 -15.40
C LYS A 84 3.03 -14.95 -15.44
N PRO A 85 2.16 -15.69 -14.74
CA PRO A 85 2.11 -17.13 -14.97
C PRO A 85 1.97 -17.28 -16.49
N LYS A 86 2.89 -18.05 -17.10
CA LYS A 86 2.69 -18.49 -18.48
C LYS A 86 1.27 -19.05 -18.52
N ARG A 87 0.50 -18.71 -19.56
CA ARG A 87 -0.80 -19.36 -19.80
C ARG A 87 -0.54 -20.85 -20.01
N GLU A 88 -0.42 -21.61 -18.93
CA GLU A 88 -0.59 -23.04 -18.96
C GLU A 88 -2.07 -23.30 -19.19
N ASN A 89 -2.32 -24.22 -20.12
CA ASN A 89 -3.63 -24.52 -20.68
C ASN A 89 -4.69 -24.57 -19.58
N ARG A 90 -5.75 -23.77 -19.75
CA ARG A 90 -6.96 -23.86 -18.94
C ARG A 90 -7.54 -25.26 -19.11
N VAL A 91 -7.24 -26.17 -18.19
CA VAL A 91 -8.08 -27.35 -17.98
C VAL A 91 -9.36 -26.82 -17.33
N TYR A 92 -10.45 -26.79 -18.09
CA TYR A 92 -11.77 -26.57 -17.51
C TYR A 92 -12.08 -27.79 -16.65
N LEU A 93 -12.05 -27.63 -15.33
CA LEU A 93 -12.76 -28.55 -14.45
C LEU A 93 -14.25 -28.28 -14.63
N SER A 94 -14.90 -29.12 -15.44
CA SER A 94 -16.35 -29.21 -15.43
C SER A 94 -16.78 -29.64 -14.04
N LEU A 95 -17.38 -28.72 -13.28
CA LEU A 95 -18.16 -29.09 -12.11
C LEU A 95 -19.41 -29.82 -12.63
N VAL A 96 -19.35 -31.15 -12.63
CA VAL A 96 -20.56 -31.97 -12.66
C VAL A 96 -21.26 -31.68 -11.33
N ALA A 97 -22.34 -30.92 -11.38
CA ALA A 97 -23.22 -30.77 -10.23
C ALA A 97 -23.88 -32.13 -9.94
N PRO A 98 -23.85 -32.64 -8.70
CA PRO A 98 -24.59 -33.82 -8.34
C PRO A 98 -26.06 -33.49 -8.03
N VAL A 99 -26.91 -34.42 -8.51
CA VAL A 99 -28.35 -34.66 -8.26
C VAL A 99 -29.33 -33.82 -9.07
#